data_AF-A0A7W2N0C0-F1
#
_entry.id   AF-A0A7W2N0C0-F1
#
_cell.length_a   1.000
_cell.length_b   1.000
_cell.length_c   1.000
_cell.angle_alpha   90.00
_cell.angle_beta   90.00
_cell.angle_gamma   90.00
#
_symmetry.space_group_name_H-M   'P 1'
#
loop_
_entity.id
_entity.type
_entity.pdbx_description
1 polymer ?
#
loop_
_entity_poly.entity_id
_entity_poly.type
_entity_poly.pdbx_seq_one_letter_code
_entity_poly.pdbx_strand_id
1 'polypeptide(L)' 'MQPDYAGVRPKLQAAYEGFRDFSIQNENKYGISGLINLLATDSAGLISSLAIAEYVEHLPLSD' A
#
# COMPACT_ATOMS: atom_id res chain seq x y z
N MET A 1 6.20 2.39 34.59
CA MET A 1 5.69 3.07 33.38
C MET A 1 4.75 2.12 32.68
N GLN A 2 3.57 2.59 32.26
CA GLN A 2 2.70 1.87 31.34
C GLN A 2 2.91 2.42 29.92
N PRO A 3 2.74 1.60 28.87
CA PRO A 3 2.89 2.06 27.49
C PRO A 3 1.85 3.12 27.15
N ASP A 4 2.28 4.17 26.42
CA ASP A 4 1.46 5.32 26.07
C ASP A 4 0.71 5.08 24.74
N TYR A 5 1.43 4.68 23.69
CA TYR A 5 0.86 4.29 22.41
C TYR A 5 1.72 3.24 21.69
N ALA A 6 1.09 2.52 20.75
CA ALA A 6 1.75 1.60 19.84
C ALA A 6 1.17 1.75 18.43
N GLY A 7 1.94 1.37 17.41
CA GLY A 7 1.50 1.36 16.02
C GLY A 7 1.94 0.08 15.33
N VAL A 8 1.18 -0.34 14.32
CA VAL A 8 1.50 -1.50 13.47
C VAL A 8 1.81 -0.99 12.06
N ARG A 9 2.92 -1.45 11.49
CA ARG A 9 3.27 -1.16 10.09
C ARG A 9 2.82 -2.32 9.21
N PRO A 10 2.08 -2.07 8.13
CA PRO A 10 1.80 -3.12 7.15
C PRO A 10 3.10 -3.49 6.42
N LYS A 11 3.31 -4.78 6.17
CA LYS A 11 4.50 -5.32 5.49
C LYS A 11 4.10 -6.40 4.51
N LEU A 12 4.78 -6.49 3.37
CA LEU A 12 4.62 -7.61 2.43
C LEU A 12 5.43 -8.82 2.86
N GLN A 13 6.51 -8.60 3.61
CA GLN A 13 7.49 -9.59 4.01
C GLN A 13 7.19 -10.25 5.35
N ALA A 14 7.50 -11.54 5.43
CA ALA A 14 7.47 -12.29 6.67
C ALA A 14 8.63 -11.88 7.58
N ALA A 15 8.63 -12.39 8.82
CA ALA A 15 9.78 -12.25 9.70
C ALA A 15 11.03 -12.83 9.03
N TYR A 16 12.14 -12.08 9.08
CA TYR A 16 13.45 -12.45 8.53
C TYR A 16 13.60 -12.46 7.00
N GLU A 17 12.56 -12.10 6.26
CA GLU A 17 12.67 -11.85 4.82
C GLU A 17 13.24 -10.45 4.53
N GLY A 18 13.89 -10.31 3.37
CA GLY A 18 14.43 -9.03 2.91
C GLY A 18 13.37 -7.96 2.71
N PHE A 19 13.81 -6.70 2.63
CA PHE A 19 12.91 -5.57 2.37
C PHE A 19 12.17 -5.75 1.04
N ARG A 20 10.86 -5.48 1.06
CA ARG A 20 10.02 -5.30 -0.12
C ARG A 20 9.35 -3.94 -0.03
N ASP A 21 9.29 -3.27 -1.17
CA ASP A 21 8.59 -1.99 -1.29
C ASP A 21 7.07 -2.17 -1.24
N PHE A 22 6.32 -1.07 -1.08
CA PHE A 22 4.86 -1.10 -1.15
C PHE A 22 4.41 -1.50 -2.57
N SER A 23 3.17 -2.01 -2.69
CA SER A 23 2.63 -2.46 -3.96
C SER A 23 1.26 -1.83 -4.20
N ILE A 24 1.13 -1.14 -5.34
CA ILE A 24 -0.16 -0.68 -5.86
C ILE A 24 -0.57 -1.65 -6.96
N GLN A 25 -1.74 -2.27 -6.81
CA GLN A 25 -2.25 -3.27 -7.74
C GLN A 25 -3.65 -2.84 -8.18
N ASN A 26 -3.95 -3.02 -9.46
CA ASN A 26 -5.27 -2.71 -10.01
C ASN A 26 -6.03 -4.00 -10.38
N GLU A 27 -7.23 -3.81 -10.93
CA GLU A 27 -8.13 -4.85 -11.42
C GLU A 27 -7.45 -5.92 -12.29
N ASN A 28 -6.42 -5.58 -13.07
CA ASN A 28 -5.71 -6.53 -13.94
C ASN A 28 -5.06 -7.68 -13.15
N LYS A 29 -4.78 -7.48 -11.86
CA LYS A 29 -4.17 -8.50 -11.01
C LYS A 29 -5.16 -9.59 -10.59
N TYR A 30 -6.44 -9.25 -10.43
CA TYR A 30 -7.44 -10.12 -9.81
C TYR A 30 -8.74 -10.28 -10.62
N GLY A 31 -8.91 -9.55 -11.72
CA GLY A 31 -10.11 -9.55 -12.56
C GLY A 31 -11.34 -8.92 -11.89
N ILE A 32 -11.15 -8.07 -10.87
CA ILE A 32 -12.24 -7.40 -10.15
C ILE A 32 -12.30 -5.95 -10.64
N SER A 33 -13.33 -5.63 -11.42
CA SER A 33 -13.51 -4.29 -12.02
C SER A 33 -13.49 -3.20 -10.95
N GLY A 34 -12.71 -2.14 -11.21
CA GLY A 34 -12.56 -0.98 -10.33
C GLY A 34 -11.73 -1.22 -9.07
N LEU A 35 -11.15 -2.42 -8.88
CA LEU A 35 -10.34 -2.70 -7.69
C LEU A 35 -8.97 -2.00 -7.75
N ILE A 36 -8.65 -1.27 -6.68
CA ILE A 36 -7.28 -0.80 -6.37
C ILE A 36 -6.88 -1.31 -4.99
N ASN A 37 -5.75 -2.00 -4.92
CA ASN A 37 -5.11 -2.43 -3.67
C ASN A 37 -3.86 -1.62 -3.40
N LEU A 38 -3.82 -0.96 -2.24
CA LEU A 38 -2.63 -0.30 -1.68
C LEU A 38 -2.04 -1.19 -0.59
N LEU A 39 -0.99 -1.93 -0.89
CA LEU A 39 -0.40 -2.91 0.02
C LEU A 39 0.91 -2.38 0.62
N ALA A 40 1.07 -2.54 1.92
CA ALA A 40 2.30 -2.24 2.67
C ALA A 40 2.84 -0.81 2.53
N THR A 41 1.97 0.17 2.34
CA THR A 41 2.31 1.59 2.49
C THR A 41 2.68 1.86 3.96
N ASP A 42 3.98 1.96 4.25
CA ASP A 42 4.51 2.06 5.62
C ASP A 42 4.87 3.51 6.00
N SER A 43 6.02 3.76 6.66
CA SER A 43 6.42 5.09 7.13
C SER A 43 6.49 6.14 6.03
N ALA A 44 6.86 5.77 4.80
CA ALA A 44 6.87 6.73 3.70
C ALA A 44 5.45 7.05 3.21
N GLY A 45 4.47 6.18 3.43
CA GLY A 45 3.13 6.28 2.88
C GLY A 45 2.38 7.55 3.28
N LEU A 46 2.60 8.07 4.49
CA LEU A 46 2.00 9.36 4.90
C LEU A 46 2.61 10.53 4.10
N ILE A 47 3.93 10.54 3.96
CA ILE A 47 4.66 11.61 3.26
C ILE A 47 4.37 11.56 1.75
N SER A 48 4.27 10.37 1.16
CA SER A 48 3.98 10.17 -0.25
C SER A 48 2.49 10.07 -0.59
N SER A 49 1.59 10.33 0.37
CA SER A 49 0.15 10.12 0.22
C SER A 49 -0.47 10.82 -0.99
N LEU A 50 -0.06 12.06 -1.26
CA LEU A 50 -0.55 12.81 -2.43
C LEU A 50 -0.03 12.23 -3.75
N ALA A 51 1.24 11.84 -3.81
CA ALA A 51 1.82 11.22 -5.00
C ALA A 51 1.19 9.83 -5.27
N ILE A 52 0.86 9.09 -4.21
CA ILE A 52 0.12 7.82 -4.32
C ILE A 52 -1.27 8.08 -4.90
N ALA A 53 -1.98 9.10 -4.42
CA ALA A 53 -3.31 9.44 -4.92
C ALA A 53 -3.27 9.84 -6.41
N GLU A 54 -2.32 10.68 -6.81
CA GLU A 54 -2.12 11.08 -8.21
C GLU A 54 -1.80 9.87 -9.10
N TYR A 55 -0.95 8.96 -8.62
CA TYR A 55 -0.68 7.71 -9.34
C TYR A 55 -1.94 6.87 -9.53
N VAL A 56 -2.74 6.71 -8.48
CA VAL A 56 -4.00 5.94 -8.52
C VAL A 56 -5.01 6.56 -9.46
N GLU A 57 -5.14 7.88 -9.50
CA GLU A 57 -6.04 8.61 -10.41
C GLU A 57 -5.70 8.33 -11.89
N HIS A 58 -4.44 8.12 -12.21
CA HIS A 58 -3.96 7.85 -13.57
C HIS A 58 -3.86 6.35 -13.91
N LEU A 59 -4.24 5.45 -13.00
CA LEU A 59 -4.24 4.01 -13.29
C LEU A 59 -5.36 3.68 -14.28
N PRO A 60 -5.08 2.91 -15.34
CA PRO A 60 -6.12 2.43 -16.23
C PRO A 60 -7.02 1.44 -15.47
N LEU A 61 -8.31 1.69 -15.55
CA LEU A 61 -9.39 0.86 -15.02
C LEU A 61 -10.39 0.57 -16.13
N SER A 62 -11.10 -0.54 -16.00
CA SER A 62 -12.23 -0.89 -16.86
C SER A 62 -13.34 0.16 -16.71
N ASP A 63 -14.01 0.45 -17.83
CA ASP A 63 -15.14 1.37 -17.91
C ASP A 63 -16.34 0.90 -17.07
#